data_AF-A0A3L6QIY8-F1
#
_entry.id   AF-A0A3L6QIY8-F1
#
_cell.length_a   1.000
_cell.length_b   1.000
_cell.length_c   1.000
_cell.angle_alpha   90.00
_cell.angle_beta   90.00
_cell.angle_gamma   90.00
#
_symmetry.space_group_name_H-M   'P 1'
#
loop_
_entity.id
_entity.type
_entity.pdbx_description
1 polymer ?
#
loop_
_entity_poly.entity_id
_entity_poly.type
_entity_poly.pdbx_seq_one_letter_code
_entity_poly.pdbx_strand_id
1 'polypeptide(L)'
;MASSKLIAGLFLALALLIATTPQPSGATRSEPTPSPAPSSSPSPYCISWFMGMSPCMDFLTDASVAAPSSGCCKGLQRLVDGAPMCLCYAKNGDIDNLMPANTDFSRVADLPSTCGVALPVEALSECETEPVPPLMPPSPPAA
;
A
#
# COMPACT_ATOMS: atom_id res chain seq x y z
N MET A 1 20.42 -23.13 -40.51
CA MET A 1 19.03 -22.62 -40.64
C MET A 1 18.06 -23.79 -40.50
N ALA A 2 17.61 -24.13 -39.28
CA ALA A 2 16.61 -25.18 -39.06
C ALA A 2 16.03 -25.13 -37.62
N SER A 3 15.33 -24.05 -37.25
CA SER A 3 14.59 -24.03 -35.96
C SER A 3 13.29 -23.23 -35.99
N SER A 4 12.84 -22.78 -37.18
CA SER A 4 11.72 -21.84 -37.31
C SER A 4 10.50 -22.47 -38.00
N LYS A 5 10.11 -23.68 -37.58
CA LYS A 5 8.87 -24.34 -38.05
C LYS A 5 8.06 -25.05 -36.96
N LEU A 6 8.56 -25.13 -35.72
CA LEU A 6 7.86 -25.80 -34.62
C LEU A 6 6.84 -24.91 -33.88
N ILE A 7 6.89 -23.58 -34.09
CA ILE A 7 6.11 -22.62 -33.29
C ILE A 7 4.69 -22.38 -33.90
N ALA A 8 4.51 -22.60 -35.20
CA ALA A 8 3.23 -22.35 -35.87
C ALA A 8 2.20 -23.49 -35.73
N GLY A 9 2.64 -24.70 -35.34
CA GLY A 9 1.76 -25.87 -35.23
C GLY A 9 1.13 -26.08 -33.84
N LEU A 10 1.75 -25.56 -32.78
CA LEU A 10 1.30 -25.80 -31.40
C LEU A 10 0.09 -24.95 -31.01
N PHE A 11 -0.11 -23.79 -31.65
CA PHE A 11 -1.20 -22.87 -31.33
C PHE A 11 -2.56 -23.24 -31.93
N LEU A 12 -2.61 -24.06 -32.99
CA LEU A 12 -3.87 -24.44 -33.65
C LEU A 12 -4.53 -25.71 -33.07
N ALA A 13 -3.83 -26.47 -32.21
CA ALA A 13 -4.37 -27.70 -31.62
C ALA A 13 -4.98 -27.51 -30.21
N LEU A 14 -4.68 -26.41 -29.51
CA LEU A 14 -5.18 -26.18 -28.14
C LEU A 14 -6.56 -25.52 -28.09
N ALA A 15 -7.11 -25.08 -29.25
CA ALA A 15 -8.38 -24.36 -29.32
C ALA A 15 -9.64 -25.25 -29.39
N LEU A 16 -9.51 -26.60 -29.46
CA LEU A 16 -10.66 -27.50 -29.69
C LEU A 16 -10.96 -28.54 -28.60
N LEU A 17 -10.29 -28.52 -27.43
CA LEU A 17 -10.44 -29.57 -26.39
C LEU A 17 -11.19 -29.15 -25.10
N ILE A 18 -11.88 -28.01 -25.06
CA ILE A 18 -12.64 -27.58 -23.86
C ILE A 18 -14.16 -27.60 -24.02
N ALA A 19 -14.68 -28.15 -25.13
CA ALA A 19 -16.08 -28.51 -25.21
C ALA A 19 -16.30 -29.90 -24.58
N THR A 20 -17.19 -29.94 -23.58
CA THR A 20 -17.79 -31.11 -22.89
C THR A 20 -17.20 -31.50 -21.52
N THR A 21 -17.63 -30.82 -20.46
CA THR A 21 -17.88 -31.46 -19.16
C THR A 21 -19.30 -31.12 -18.66
N PRO A 22 -20.08 -32.10 -18.16
CA PRO A 22 -21.43 -31.89 -17.65
C PRO A 22 -21.40 -31.11 -16.33
N GLN A 23 -22.30 -30.13 -16.19
CA GLN A 23 -22.58 -29.44 -14.93
C GLN A 23 -23.19 -30.42 -13.89
N PRO A 24 -22.64 -30.51 -12.67
CA PRO A 24 -23.42 -30.92 -11.51
C PRO A 24 -24.10 -29.69 -10.91
N SER A 25 -25.43 -29.71 -10.87
CA SER A 25 -26.25 -28.77 -10.13
C SER A 25 -26.00 -28.87 -8.63
N GLY A 26 -26.03 -27.71 -7.94
CA GLY A 26 -26.47 -27.64 -6.56
C GLY A 26 -25.42 -27.25 -5.53
N ALA A 27 -25.26 -25.94 -5.31
CA ALA A 27 -25.20 -25.34 -3.99
C ALA A 27 -25.38 -23.81 -4.13
N THR A 28 -26.57 -23.32 -3.77
CA THR A 28 -26.78 -21.91 -3.44
C THR A 28 -25.83 -21.56 -2.30
N ARG A 29 -24.66 -21.00 -2.63
CA ARG A 29 -23.81 -20.30 -1.67
C ARG A 29 -24.17 -18.83 -1.77
N SER A 30 -24.84 -18.35 -0.73
CA SER A 30 -25.11 -16.93 -0.51
C SER A 30 -23.89 -16.11 -0.85
N GLU A 31 -24.02 -15.32 -1.91
CA GLU A 31 -23.12 -14.24 -2.23
C GLU A 31 -23.09 -13.31 -1.01
N PRO A 32 -21.92 -13.06 -0.39
CA PRO A 32 -21.83 -11.98 0.57
C PRO A 32 -22.11 -10.71 -0.24
N THR A 33 -23.24 -10.07 0.05
CA THR A 33 -23.52 -8.68 -0.32
C THR A 33 -22.21 -7.89 -0.26
N PRO A 34 -21.82 -7.15 -1.33
CA PRO A 34 -20.76 -6.18 -1.18
C PRO A 34 -21.24 -5.17 -0.14
N SER A 35 -20.73 -5.31 1.09
CA SER A 35 -20.89 -4.29 2.11
C SER A 35 -20.42 -2.99 1.47
N PRO A 36 -21.20 -1.90 1.54
CA PRO A 36 -20.70 -0.61 1.10
C PRO A 36 -19.36 -0.41 1.81
N ALA A 37 -18.29 -0.29 1.03
CA ALA A 37 -17.00 0.09 1.57
C ALA A 37 -17.25 1.34 2.42
N PRO A 38 -16.67 1.45 3.63
CA PRO A 38 -16.75 2.72 4.33
C PRO A 38 -16.24 3.77 3.35
N SER A 39 -17.09 4.74 3.03
CA SER A 39 -16.65 5.98 2.40
C SER A 39 -15.70 6.60 3.39
N SER A 40 -14.42 6.22 3.30
CA SER A 40 -13.33 6.90 3.99
C SER A 40 -13.24 8.25 3.31
N SER A 41 -14.09 9.19 3.72
CA SER A 41 -13.81 10.60 3.51
C SER A 41 -12.36 10.80 3.95
N PRO A 42 -11.49 11.34 3.07
CA PRO A 42 -10.10 11.54 3.43
C PRO A 42 -10.10 12.40 4.69
N SER A 43 -9.55 11.86 5.77
CA SER A 43 -9.43 12.61 7.00
C SER A 43 -8.54 13.81 6.71
N PRO A 44 -8.90 15.02 7.16
CA PRO A 44 -8.09 16.21 6.93
C PRO A 44 -6.76 16.16 7.71
N TYR A 45 -6.58 15.15 8.57
CA TYR A 45 -5.40 14.97 9.42
C TYR A 45 -4.45 13.92 8.87
N CYS A 46 -3.16 14.27 8.84
CA CYS A 46 -2.11 13.41 8.29
C CYS A 46 -1.95 12.07 9.02
N ILE A 47 -2.26 12.02 10.32
CA ILE A 47 -2.15 10.79 11.11
C ILE A 47 -2.95 9.62 10.51
N SER A 48 -4.08 9.90 9.86
CA SER A 48 -4.90 8.86 9.22
C SER A 48 -4.18 8.12 8.09
N TRP A 49 -3.33 8.83 7.34
CA TRP A 49 -2.53 8.25 6.26
C TRP A 49 -1.40 7.38 6.80
N PHE A 50 -0.73 7.83 7.87
CA PHE A 50 0.27 7.03 8.58
C PHE A 50 -0.33 5.78 9.25
N MET A 51 -1.54 5.86 9.79
CA MET A 51 -2.25 4.69 10.32
C MET A 51 -2.56 3.65 9.23
N GLY A 52 -2.76 4.10 7.99
CA GLY A 52 -2.85 3.23 6.81
C GLY A 52 -1.59 2.40 6.54
N MET A 53 -0.45 2.76 7.14
CA MET A 53 0.83 2.03 7.07
C MET A 53 1.08 1.11 8.26
N SER A 54 0.10 0.93 9.16
CA SER A 54 0.19 -0.04 10.27
C SER A 54 0.66 -1.45 9.86
N PRO A 55 0.34 -2.00 8.66
CA PRO A 55 0.87 -3.30 8.24
C PRO A 55 2.39 -3.34 7.98
N CYS A 56 3.08 -2.20 8.07
CA CYS A 56 4.54 -2.10 7.99
C CYS A 56 5.22 -2.40 9.32
N MET A 57 4.52 -2.37 10.45
CA MET A 57 5.14 -2.38 11.78
C MET A 57 6.04 -3.60 12.02
N ASP A 58 5.62 -4.80 11.64
CA ASP A 58 6.46 -6.00 11.80
C ASP A 58 7.77 -5.88 11.00
N PHE A 59 7.70 -5.35 9.78
CA PHE A 59 8.90 -5.05 8.97
C PHE A 59 9.71 -3.89 9.55
N LEU A 60 9.17 -3.00 10.38
CA LEU A 60 9.96 -1.91 10.96
C LEU A 60 10.59 -2.29 12.29
N THR A 61 10.12 -3.36 12.92
CA THR A 61 10.43 -3.67 14.33
C THR A 61 11.04 -5.05 14.57
N ASP A 62 10.82 -6.01 13.66
CA ASP A 62 11.38 -7.36 13.73
C ASP A 62 12.34 -7.61 12.57
N ALA A 63 13.64 -7.73 12.89
CA ALA A 63 14.69 -8.00 11.92
C ALA A 63 14.54 -9.35 11.19
N SER A 64 13.73 -10.28 11.74
CA SER A 64 13.42 -11.57 11.12
C SER A 64 12.47 -11.45 9.93
N VAL A 65 11.72 -10.34 9.84
CA VAL A 65 10.76 -10.09 8.76
C VAL A 65 11.51 -9.53 7.55
N ALA A 66 11.96 -10.38 6.63
CA ALA A 66 12.86 -9.97 5.54
C ALA A 66 12.28 -8.96 4.53
N ALA A 67 10.95 -8.87 4.39
CA ALA A 67 10.29 -8.01 3.41
C ALA A 67 8.96 -7.45 3.95
N PRO A 68 8.54 -6.24 3.53
CA PRO A 68 7.26 -5.66 3.92
C PRO A 68 6.08 -6.45 3.33
N SER A 69 4.95 -6.41 4.02
CA SER A 69 3.71 -6.99 3.51
C SER A 69 3.20 -6.21 2.29
N SER A 70 2.41 -6.86 1.42
CA SER A 70 1.75 -6.16 0.31
C SER A 70 0.81 -5.05 0.80
N GLY A 71 0.21 -5.22 1.97
CA GLY A 71 -0.60 -4.20 2.65
C GLY A 71 0.24 -2.98 3.04
N CYS A 72 1.45 -3.19 3.56
CA CYS A 72 2.40 -2.12 3.89
C CYS A 72 2.72 -1.26 2.66
N CYS A 73 3.15 -1.88 1.56
CA CYS A 73 3.51 -1.14 0.35
C CYS A 73 2.32 -0.41 -0.28
N LYS A 74 1.13 -1.02 -0.26
CA LYS A 74 -0.10 -0.34 -0.68
C LYS A 74 -0.47 0.84 0.22
N GLY A 75 -0.21 0.74 1.51
CA GLY A 75 -0.39 1.84 2.46
C GLY A 75 0.53 3.02 2.14
N LEU A 76 1.82 2.75 1.91
CA LEU A 76 2.78 3.78 1.51
C LEU A 76 2.38 4.44 0.18
N GLN A 77 2.04 3.64 -0.84
CA GLN A 77 1.60 4.17 -2.14
C GLN A 77 0.40 5.11 -1.99
N ARG A 78 -0.60 4.74 -1.17
CA ARG A 78 -1.76 5.59 -0.90
C ARG A 78 -1.39 6.90 -0.22
N LEU A 79 -0.46 6.89 0.73
CA LEU A 79 0.04 8.12 1.37
C LEU A 79 0.73 9.02 0.35
N VAL A 80 1.60 8.46 -0.49
CA VAL A 80 2.31 9.20 -1.55
C VAL A 80 1.34 9.82 -2.55
N ASP A 81 0.37 9.05 -3.04
CA ASP A 81 -0.57 9.51 -4.07
C ASP A 81 -1.64 10.46 -3.52
N GLY A 82 -2.12 10.20 -2.30
CA GLY A 82 -3.29 10.85 -1.75
C GLY A 82 -2.98 12.01 -0.79
N ALA A 83 -1.81 12.01 -0.16
CA ALA A 83 -1.41 13.05 0.78
C ALA A 83 0.12 13.23 0.81
N PRO A 84 0.74 13.61 -0.33
CA PRO A 84 2.20 13.76 -0.44
C PRO A 84 2.77 14.76 0.56
N MET A 85 2.04 15.86 0.85
CA MET A 85 2.46 16.86 1.84
C MET A 85 2.53 16.30 3.27
N CYS A 86 1.77 15.25 3.61
CA CYS A 86 1.86 14.64 4.92
C CYS A 86 3.20 13.94 5.17
N LEU A 87 3.94 13.57 4.11
CA LEU A 87 5.29 13.03 4.23
C LEU A 87 6.28 14.04 4.82
N CYS A 88 5.96 15.33 4.85
CA CYS A 88 6.78 16.33 5.53
C CYS A 88 6.98 16.00 7.02
N TYR A 89 5.99 15.43 7.69
CA TYR A 89 6.13 14.97 9.08
C TYR A 89 7.10 13.79 9.23
N ALA A 90 7.21 12.94 8.20
CA ALA A 90 8.22 11.89 8.15
C ALA A 90 9.61 12.46 7.87
N LYS A 91 9.72 13.38 6.90
CA LYS A 91 10.96 14.06 6.53
C LYS A 91 11.57 14.85 7.70
N ASN A 92 10.72 15.48 8.51
CA ASN A 92 11.13 16.33 9.62
C ASN A 92 11.31 15.56 10.94
N GLY A 93 10.96 14.25 10.97
CA GLY A 93 11.07 13.40 12.16
C GLY A 93 9.95 13.59 13.19
N ASP A 94 8.87 14.30 12.85
CA ASP A 94 7.75 14.54 13.77
C ASP A 94 7.02 13.24 14.15
N ILE A 95 6.95 12.28 13.22
CA ILE A 95 6.32 10.97 13.46
C ILE A 95 7.22 9.98 14.21
N ASP A 96 8.52 10.24 14.34
CA ASP A 96 9.47 9.30 14.96
C ASP A 96 9.09 9.03 16.42
N ASN A 97 8.55 10.05 17.10
CA ASN A 97 8.04 9.96 18.47
C ASN A 97 6.77 9.10 18.60
N LEU A 98 6.08 8.83 17.50
CA LEU A 98 4.89 7.97 17.45
C LEU A 98 5.25 6.51 17.12
N MET A 99 6.50 6.26 16.72
CA MET A 99 6.97 4.93 16.38
C MET A 99 7.36 4.13 17.63
N PRO A 100 7.24 2.79 17.59
CA PRO A 100 7.73 1.92 18.67
C PRO A 100 9.23 2.16 18.97
N ALA A 101 9.63 2.01 20.23
CA ALA A 101 11.02 2.24 20.65
C ALA A 101 12.04 1.30 19.97
N ASN A 102 11.60 0.12 19.52
CA ASN A 102 12.41 -0.86 18.79
C ASN A 102 12.34 -0.72 17.27
N THR A 103 11.87 0.43 16.77
CA THR A 103 11.86 0.72 15.33
C THR A 103 13.27 0.83 14.78
N ASP A 104 13.53 0.14 13.68
CA ASP A 104 14.73 0.30 12.87
C ASP A 104 14.50 1.38 11.81
N PHE A 105 14.99 2.59 12.10
CA PHE A 105 14.85 3.75 11.21
C PHE A 105 15.58 3.59 9.87
N SER A 106 16.58 2.69 9.78
CA SER A 106 17.21 2.38 8.49
C SER A 106 16.20 1.71 7.57
N ARG A 107 15.41 0.77 8.13
CA ARG A 107 14.35 0.07 7.39
C ARG A 107 13.18 0.97 7.05
N VAL A 108 12.90 1.99 7.86
CA VAL A 108 11.94 3.06 7.53
C VAL A 108 12.42 3.81 6.29
N ALA A 109 13.69 4.22 6.25
CA ALA A 109 14.29 4.95 5.13
C ALA A 109 14.35 4.10 3.84
N ASP A 110 14.55 2.78 3.96
CA ASP A 110 14.57 1.85 2.83
C ASP A 110 13.18 1.43 2.32
N LEU A 111 12.12 1.73 3.06
CA LEU A 111 10.76 1.26 2.76
C LEU A 111 10.24 1.71 1.39
N PRO A 112 10.45 2.97 0.94
CA PRO A 112 10.05 3.41 -0.40
C PRO A 112 10.74 2.58 -1.50
N SER A 113 12.06 2.40 -1.39
CA SER A 113 12.86 1.62 -2.33
C SER A 113 12.44 0.15 -2.35
N THR A 114 12.23 -0.45 -1.17
CA THR A 114 11.82 -1.84 -1.00
C THR A 114 10.42 -2.10 -1.57
N CYS A 115 9.51 -1.14 -1.44
CA CYS A 115 8.17 -1.20 -1.99
C CYS A 115 8.07 -0.75 -3.46
N GLY A 116 9.16 -0.22 -4.04
CA GLY A 116 9.15 0.35 -5.39
C GLY A 116 8.28 1.59 -5.53
N VAL A 117 8.10 2.35 -4.44
CA VAL A 117 7.29 3.58 -4.40
C VAL A 117 8.22 4.79 -4.55
N ALA A 118 8.02 5.56 -5.62
CA ALA A 118 8.76 6.80 -5.82
C ALA A 118 8.24 7.88 -4.87
N LEU A 119 9.13 8.49 -4.09
CA LEU A 119 8.76 9.61 -3.22
C LEU A 119 8.48 10.88 -4.05
N PRO A 120 7.50 11.71 -3.65
CA PRO A 120 7.14 12.92 -4.37
C PRO A 120 8.15 14.04 -4.04
N VAL A 121 9.25 14.09 -4.78
CA VAL A 121 10.37 15.03 -4.51
C VAL A 121 9.92 16.48 -4.51
N GLU A 122 9.01 16.86 -5.42
CA GLU A 122 8.48 18.23 -5.51
C GLU A 122 7.77 18.62 -4.20
N ALA A 123 6.79 17.83 -3.75
CA ALA A 123 6.07 18.07 -2.50
C ALA A 123 7.00 18.09 -1.27
N LEU A 124 8.04 17.24 -1.26
CA LEU A 124 9.02 17.20 -0.18
C LEU A 124 9.94 18.43 -0.15
N SER A 125 10.16 19.08 -1.30
CA SER A 125 10.89 20.35 -1.39
C SER A 125 10.05 21.53 -0.88
N GLU A 126 8.73 21.38 -0.91
CA GLU A 126 7.76 22.40 -0.51
C GLU A 126 7.41 22.36 0.98
N CYS A 127 7.96 21.42 1.75
CA CYS A 127 7.63 21.25 3.18
C CYS A 127 7.85 22.50 4.05
N GLU A 128 8.71 23.42 3.63
CA GLU A 128 9.04 24.65 4.35
C GLU A 128 8.32 25.89 3.78
N THR A 129 7.73 25.77 2.58
CA THR A 129 7.14 26.88 1.84
C THR A 129 5.63 26.77 1.70
N GLU A 130 5.08 25.55 1.68
CA GLU A 130 3.66 25.28 1.57
C GLU A 130 3.06 24.82 2.91
N PRO A 131 1.79 25.16 3.18
CA PRO A 131 1.10 24.67 4.37
C PRO A 131 0.95 23.14 4.36
N VAL A 132 1.49 22.48 5.39
CA VAL A 132 1.26 21.05 5.62
C VAL A 132 -0.07 20.87 6.37
N PRO A 133 -0.98 19.95 5.93
CA PRO A 133 -2.19 19.64 6.68
C PRO A 133 -1.85 19.20 8.11
N PRO A 134 -2.68 19.53 9.12
CA PRO A 134 -2.35 19.22 10.51
C PRO A 134 -2.14 17.72 10.75
N LEU A 135 -1.13 17.36 11.56
CA LEU A 135 -0.85 15.96 11.88
C LEU A 135 -2.02 15.30 12.60
N MET A 136 -2.54 15.95 13.63
CA MET A 136 -3.58 15.44 14.51
C MET A 136 -4.71 16.47 14.69
N PRO A 137 -5.92 16.02 15.05
CA PRO A 137 -6.98 16.92 15.50
C PRO A 137 -6.54 17.71 16.75
N PRO A 138 -7.07 18.93 16.94
CA PRO A 138 -6.84 19.69 18.17
C PRO A 138 -7.34 18.90 19.38
N SER A 139 -6.57 18.91 20.47
CA SER A 139 -7.01 18.34 21.74
C SER A 139 -8.30 19.03 22.20
N PRO A 140 -9.33 18.30 22.65
CA PRO A 140 -10.48 18.92 23.27
C PRO A 140 -10.05 19.72 24.50
N PRO A 141 -10.72 20.84 24.82
CA PRO A 141 -10.40 21.62 26.01
C PRO A 141 -10.52 20.73 27.25
N ALA A 142 -9.55 20.81 28.16
CA ALA A 142 -9.63 20.15 29.45
C ALA A 142 -10.86 20.69 30.19
N ALA A 143 -11.74 19.79 30.62
CA ALA A 143 -12.93 20.11 31.40
C ALA A 143 -12.57 20.44 32.86
#